data_AF-A0A960M5A0-F1
#
_entry.id   AF-A0A960M5A0-F1
#
_cell.length_a   1.000
_cell.length_b   1.000
_cell.length_c   1.000
_cell.angle_alpha   90.00
_cell.angle_beta   90.00
_cell.angle_gamma   90.00
#
_symmetry.space_group_name_H-M   'P 1'
#
loop_
_entity.id
_entity.type
_entity.pdbx_description
1 polymer ?
#
loop_
_entity_poly.entity_id
_entity_poly.type
_entity_poly.pdbx_seq_one_letter_code
_entity_poly.pdbx_strand_id
1 'polypeptide(L)'
;MKKHLLILSSSLLLTACNNNDSFATRWDGLKGRLFKSETEQQLDKVYMAIRDGNLEKAELEISQISSPFTRATALGQLAHYEIFEKNDLISAKKITEKLEATIDGIPSKEDKLFAEIQLADLKHFIDKAASKELLKKIQPEVWSIVNPEERSRLLIRLVALELETQRDIEKAKKTIEETRQTIEFIQKSRIKDIRMKELDNLLYVNNHILCQSL
;
A
#
# COMPACT_ATOMS: atom_id res chain seq x y z
N MET A 1 -22.38 18.82 -11.69
CA MET A 1 -22.43 18.08 -10.41
C MET A 1 -21.74 16.73 -10.58
N LYS A 2 -20.44 16.68 -10.30
CA LYS A 2 -19.59 15.50 -10.57
C LYS A 2 -19.66 14.54 -9.37
N LYS A 3 -20.35 13.41 -9.54
CA LYS A 3 -20.18 12.20 -8.71
C LYS A 3 -18.88 11.53 -9.17
N HIS A 4 -17.76 11.82 -8.52
CA HIS A 4 -16.57 10.99 -8.69
C HIS A 4 -16.67 9.82 -7.70
N LEU A 5 -16.85 8.63 -8.26
CA LEU A 5 -16.70 7.36 -7.55
C LEU A 5 -15.32 7.35 -6.88
N LEU A 6 -15.33 7.14 -5.56
CA LEU A 6 -14.19 6.72 -4.76
C LEU A 6 -13.60 5.43 -5.36
N ILE A 7 -12.56 5.58 -6.18
CA ILE A 7 -11.61 4.49 -6.40
C ILE A 7 -10.63 4.57 -5.24
N LEU A 8 -11.02 3.94 -4.14
CA LEU A 8 -10.13 3.66 -3.03
C LEU A 8 -9.05 2.72 -3.57
N SER A 9 -7.81 3.19 -3.67
CA SER A 9 -6.64 2.32 -3.83
C SER A 9 -6.70 1.31 -2.68
N SER A 10 -7.10 0.08 -2.98
CA SER A 10 -7.47 -0.92 -1.97
C SER A 10 -6.24 -1.58 -1.34
N SER A 11 -5.07 -0.99 -1.58
CA SER A 11 -3.77 -1.54 -1.28
C SER A 11 -3.21 -1.14 0.09
N LEU A 12 -3.86 -0.21 0.80
CA LEU A 12 -3.45 0.25 2.15
C LEU A 12 -4.40 -0.12 3.28
N LEU A 13 -5.41 -0.95 3.00
CA LEU A 13 -6.51 -1.22 3.94
C LEU A 13 -7.01 -2.67 3.86
N LEU A 14 -6.10 -3.64 3.78
CA LEU A 14 -6.45 -5.05 3.94
C LEU A 14 -6.34 -5.48 5.41
N THR A 15 -7.22 -4.89 6.23
CA THR A 15 -7.66 -5.52 7.49
C THR A 15 -9.07 -5.04 7.89
N ALA A 16 -10.05 -5.17 7.00
CA ALA A 16 -11.46 -5.21 7.39
C ALA A 16 -12.32 -5.72 6.23
N CYS A 17 -12.77 -6.98 6.31
CA CYS A 17 -13.86 -7.43 5.44
C CYS A 17 -15.21 -7.07 6.08
N ASN A 18 -16.09 -6.54 5.24
CA ASN A 18 -17.55 -6.39 5.36
C ASN A 18 -18.09 -5.26 6.24
N ASN A 19 -18.42 -4.12 5.61
CA ASN A 19 -19.79 -3.78 5.20
C ASN A 19 -19.83 -2.34 4.67
N ASN A 20 -20.80 -2.06 3.80
CA ASN A 20 -21.10 -0.76 3.20
C ASN A 20 -21.31 0.32 4.26
N ASP A 21 -20.28 1.05 4.67
CA ASP A 21 -20.46 2.30 5.41
C ASP A 21 -19.25 3.21 5.23
N SER A 22 -19.49 4.51 5.37
CA SER A 22 -18.54 5.63 5.25
C SER A 22 -17.14 5.39 5.84
N PHE A 23 -16.16 6.21 5.45
CA PHE A 23 -14.75 6.17 5.89
C PHE A 23 -14.52 5.92 7.41
N ALA A 24 -15.50 6.25 8.26
CA ALA A 24 -15.51 6.00 9.70
C ALA A 24 -15.64 4.52 10.13
N THR A 25 -16.26 3.67 9.32
CA THR A 25 -16.66 2.28 9.67
C THR A 25 -15.66 1.25 9.17
N ARG A 26 -14.83 1.63 8.19
CA ARG A 26 -13.70 0.82 7.69
C ARG A 26 -12.58 0.62 8.72
N TRP A 27 -12.55 1.44 9.78
CA TRP A 27 -11.55 1.39 10.84
C TRP A 27 -12.03 0.72 12.13
N ASP A 28 -13.33 0.51 12.30
CA ASP A 28 -13.91 0.07 13.57
C ASP A 28 -13.86 -1.47 13.79
N GLY A 29 -13.43 -2.24 12.79
CA GLY A 29 -13.24 -3.70 12.88
C GLY A 29 -12.06 -4.16 13.77
N LEU A 30 -11.25 -3.22 14.28
CA LEU A 30 -10.06 -3.47 15.10
C LEU A 30 -10.24 -3.07 16.58
N LYS A 31 -11.49 -3.03 17.08
CA LYS A 31 -11.80 -2.88 18.51
C LYS A 31 -11.64 -4.18 19.32
N GLY A 32 -10.76 -5.09 18.92
CA GLY A 32 -10.29 -6.20 19.75
C GLY A 32 -9.14 -5.74 20.65
N ARG A 33 -9.44 -5.05 21.75
CA ARG A 33 -8.44 -4.58 22.73
C ARG A 33 -7.71 -5.77 23.37
N LEU A 34 -6.39 -5.73 23.31
CA LEU A 34 -5.47 -5.75 24.47
C LEU A 34 -4.05 -5.51 23.91
N PHE A 35 -3.55 -4.28 24.12
CA PHE A 35 -2.27 -3.72 23.64
C PHE A 35 -2.13 -3.56 22.12
N LYS A 36 -2.50 -2.38 21.60
CA LYS A 36 -1.98 -1.92 20.30
C LYS A 36 -0.47 -1.77 20.41
N SER A 37 0.26 -2.28 19.43
CA SER A 37 1.72 -2.09 19.39
C SER A 37 2.05 -0.59 19.35
N GLU A 38 3.23 -0.19 19.83
CA GLU A 38 3.66 1.21 19.78
C GLU A 38 3.60 1.78 18.35
N THR A 39 3.95 0.95 17.37
CA THR A 39 3.84 1.24 15.94
C THR A 39 2.41 1.57 15.51
N GLU A 40 1.43 0.78 15.91
CA GLU A 40 0.02 1.02 15.59
C GLU A 40 -0.49 2.33 16.21
N GLN A 41 -0.09 2.61 17.45
CA GLN A 41 -0.48 3.86 18.12
C GLN A 41 0.14 5.09 17.45
N GLN A 42 1.39 4.99 16.99
CA GLN A 42 2.06 6.05 16.25
C GLN A 42 1.37 6.31 14.89
N LEU A 43 1.07 5.25 14.13
CA LEU A 43 0.35 5.38 12.86
C LEU A 43 -1.07 5.93 13.04
N ASP A 44 -1.79 5.50 14.08
CA ASP A 44 -3.13 6.01 14.39
C ASP A 44 -3.12 7.53 14.59
N LYS A 45 -2.14 8.09 15.31
CA LYS A 45 -2.04 9.55 15.50
C LYS A 45 -1.85 10.29 14.20
N VAL A 46 -0.97 9.79 13.32
CA VAL A 46 -0.77 10.36 11.98
C VAL A 46 -2.06 10.30 11.18
N TYR A 47 -2.73 9.15 11.16
CA TYR A 47 -3.95 8.95 10.37
C TYR A 47 -5.10 9.83 10.85
N MET A 48 -5.23 10.03 12.16
CA MET A 48 -6.21 10.97 12.70
C MET A 48 -5.88 12.41 12.29
N ALA A 49 -4.61 12.83 12.36
CA ALA A 49 -4.21 14.17 11.91
C ALA A 49 -4.46 14.39 10.40
N ILE A 50 -4.16 13.41 9.55
CA ILE A 50 -4.45 13.44 8.11
C ILE A 50 -5.97 13.55 7.87
N ARG A 51 -6.75 12.71 8.56
CA ARG A 51 -8.21 12.69 8.46
C ARG A 51 -8.84 14.03 8.85
N ASP A 52 -8.31 14.66 9.89
CA ASP A 52 -8.75 15.97 10.36
C ASP A 52 -8.26 17.11 9.44
N GLY A 53 -7.47 16.79 8.41
CA GLY A 53 -6.87 17.75 7.49
C GLY A 53 -5.77 18.62 8.11
N ASN A 54 -5.28 18.25 9.30
CA ASN A 54 -4.22 18.97 10.00
C ASN A 54 -2.84 18.42 9.59
N LEU A 55 -2.35 18.92 8.46
CA LEU A 55 -1.10 18.48 7.85
C LEU A 55 0.13 18.80 8.70
N GLU A 56 0.17 19.96 9.36
CA GLU A 56 1.27 20.33 10.25
C GLU A 56 1.39 19.35 11.42
N LYS A 57 0.25 18.97 12.02
CA LYS A 57 0.22 17.93 13.04
C LYS A 57 0.64 16.58 12.49
N ALA A 58 0.19 16.21 11.29
CA ALA A 58 0.58 14.94 10.67
C ALA A 58 2.10 14.88 10.46
N GLU A 59 2.72 15.93 9.92
CA GLU A 59 4.17 16.01 9.74
C GLU A 59 4.93 15.95 11.07
N LEU A 60 4.43 16.64 12.10
CA LEU A 60 5.00 16.58 13.44
C LEU A 60 4.98 15.15 14.00
N GLU A 61 3.84 14.48 13.96
CA GLU A 61 3.70 13.10 14.43
C GLU A 61 4.62 12.15 13.63
N ILE A 62 4.71 12.32 12.30
CA ILE A 62 5.62 11.54 11.45
C ILE A 62 7.09 11.72 11.88
N SER A 63 7.50 12.95 12.20
CA SER A 63 8.88 13.25 12.60
C SER A 63 9.27 12.56 13.91
N GLN A 64 8.30 12.27 14.78
CA GLN A 64 8.50 11.61 16.08
C GLN A 64 8.59 10.08 15.95
N ILE A 65 8.19 9.50 14.83
CA ILE A 65 8.27 8.06 14.60
C ILE A 65 9.73 7.64 14.48
N SER A 66 10.20 6.78 15.38
CA SER A 66 11.60 6.31 15.40
C SER A 66 11.89 5.23 14.36
N SER A 67 10.93 4.33 14.12
CA SER A 67 11.07 3.26 13.14
C SER A 67 11.08 3.82 11.70
N PRO A 68 12.15 3.62 10.91
CA PRO A 68 12.22 4.11 9.54
C PRO A 68 11.11 3.55 8.65
N PHE A 69 10.77 2.26 8.79
CA PHE A 69 9.69 1.64 8.04
C PHE A 69 8.32 2.23 8.39
N THR A 70 8.06 2.45 9.68
CA THR A 70 6.80 3.06 10.14
C THR A 70 6.69 4.50 9.63
N ARG A 71 7.80 5.26 9.68
CA ARG A 71 7.87 6.62 9.16
C ARG A 71 7.63 6.65 7.65
N ALA A 72 8.23 5.72 6.89
CA ALA A 72 8.01 5.58 5.45
C ALA A 72 6.53 5.30 5.14
N THR A 73 5.91 4.37 5.86
CA THR A 73 4.47 4.05 5.72
C THR A 73 3.59 5.28 5.96
N ALA A 74 3.92 6.07 6.98
CA ALA A 74 3.20 7.28 7.35
C ALA A 74 3.37 8.41 6.31
N LEU A 75 4.59 8.64 5.82
CA LEU A 75 4.88 9.56 4.72
C LEU A 75 4.13 9.14 3.44
N GLY A 76 4.06 7.85 3.15
CA GLY A 76 3.31 7.33 2.01
C GLY A 76 1.81 7.60 2.10
N GLN A 77 1.21 7.55 3.31
CA GLN A 77 -0.19 7.97 3.50
C GLN A 77 -0.38 9.47 3.29
N LEU A 78 0.53 10.28 3.84
CA LEU A 78 0.46 11.73 3.70
C LEU A 78 0.55 12.14 2.22
N ALA A 79 1.49 11.55 1.47
CA ALA A 79 1.60 11.77 0.03
C ALA A 79 0.34 11.33 -0.72
N HIS A 80 -0.23 10.18 -0.38
CA HIS A 80 -1.49 9.72 -0.97
C HIS A 80 -2.63 10.72 -0.73
N TYR A 81 -2.78 11.20 0.50
CA TYR A 81 -3.78 12.21 0.83
C TYR A 81 -3.60 13.49 0.01
N GLU A 82 -2.36 13.97 -0.14
CA GLU A 82 -2.06 15.16 -0.94
C GLU A 82 -2.41 14.96 -2.43
N ILE A 83 -2.14 13.78 -2.99
CA ILE A 83 -2.47 13.45 -4.38
C ILE A 83 -3.99 13.38 -4.59
N PHE A 84 -4.71 12.65 -3.77
CA PHE A 84 -6.10 12.28 -4.08
C PHE A 84 -7.16 13.14 -3.41
N GLU A 85 -6.91 13.63 -2.20
CA GLU A 85 -7.88 14.44 -1.45
C GLU A 85 -7.63 15.94 -1.67
N LYS A 86 -6.37 16.36 -1.74
CA LYS A 86 -6.00 17.76 -1.97
C LYS A 86 -5.69 18.09 -3.43
N ASN A 87 -5.35 17.08 -4.24
CA ASN A 87 -4.86 17.26 -5.60
C ASN A 87 -3.66 18.24 -5.67
N ASP A 88 -2.80 18.21 -4.65
CA ASP A 88 -1.56 18.98 -4.57
C ASP A 88 -0.34 18.11 -4.89
N LEU A 89 -0.01 18.05 -6.18
CA LEU A 89 1.14 17.28 -6.66
C LEU A 89 2.49 17.89 -6.26
N ILE A 90 2.54 19.19 -5.93
CA ILE A 90 3.77 19.87 -5.52
C ILE A 90 4.11 19.47 -4.08
N SER A 91 3.13 19.51 -3.19
CA SER A 91 3.27 19.01 -1.81
C SER A 91 3.58 17.52 -1.82
N ALA A 92 2.81 16.72 -2.57
CA ALA A 92 3.03 15.29 -2.69
C ALA A 92 4.46 14.95 -3.17
N LYS A 93 4.99 15.69 -4.16
CA LYS A 93 6.36 15.49 -4.63
C LYS A 93 7.39 15.66 -3.51
N LYS A 94 7.29 16.73 -2.72
CA LYS A 94 8.20 16.97 -1.58
C LYS A 94 8.11 15.84 -0.55
N ILE A 95 6.90 15.34 -0.27
CA ILE A 95 6.71 14.22 0.66
C ILE A 95 7.31 12.93 0.08
N THR A 96 7.17 12.67 -1.22
CA THR A 96 7.79 11.49 -1.85
C THR A 96 9.32 11.56 -1.85
N GLU A 97 9.93 12.74 -1.92
CA GLU A 97 11.38 12.92 -1.76
C GLU A 97 11.83 12.60 -0.33
N LYS A 98 11.05 13.04 0.70
CA LYS A 98 11.28 12.64 2.10
C LYS A 98 11.12 11.13 2.31
N LEU A 99 10.14 10.52 1.64
CA LEU A 99 9.89 9.07 1.68
C LEU A 99 11.07 8.31 1.09
N GLU A 100 11.56 8.69 -0.08
CA GLU A 100 12.72 8.10 -0.74
C GLU A 100 13.97 8.14 0.17
N ALA A 101 14.25 9.29 0.79
CA ALA A 101 15.34 9.39 1.76
C ALA A 101 15.14 8.52 3.02
N THR A 102 13.90 8.30 3.45
CA THR A 102 13.59 7.44 4.61
C THR A 102 13.76 5.97 4.28
N ILE A 103 13.42 5.56 3.05
CA ILE A 103 13.51 4.18 2.56
C ILE A 103 14.94 3.66 2.62
N ASP A 104 15.93 4.51 2.31
CA ASP A 104 17.35 4.12 2.39
C ASP A 104 17.81 3.76 3.81
N GLY A 105 17.12 4.28 4.83
CA GLY A 105 17.38 3.94 6.23
C GLY A 105 16.67 2.68 6.73
N ILE A 106 15.88 1.98 5.91
CA ILE A 106 15.17 0.76 6.33
C ILE A 106 16.12 -0.44 6.29
N PRO A 107 16.38 -1.13 7.43
CA PRO A 107 17.37 -2.20 7.51
C PRO A 107 16.87 -3.54 6.96
N SER A 108 15.57 -3.86 7.08
CA SER A 108 15.01 -5.08 6.49
C SER A 108 14.85 -4.90 4.98
N LYS A 109 15.34 -5.86 4.21
CA LYS A 109 15.22 -5.86 2.75
C LYS A 109 13.75 -5.92 2.32
N GLU A 110 12.95 -6.75 2.97
CA GLU A 110 11.54 -6.95 2.67
C GLU A 110 10.71 -5.70 2.96
N ASP A 111 10.95 -5.07 4.12
CA ASP A 111 10.28 -3.81 4.47
C ASP A 111 10.74 -2.65 3.60
N LYS A 112 12.01 -2.64 3.18
CA LYS A 112 12.52 -1.68 2.20
C LYS A 112 11.80 -1.84 0.86
N LEU A 113 11.76 -3.05 0.31
CA LEU A 113 11.04 -3.35 -0.94
C LEU A 113 9.55 -2.99 -0.83
N PHE A 114 8.91 -3.23 0.32
CA PHE A 114 7.52 -2.86 0.53
C PHE A 114 7.31 -1.35 0.39
N ALA A 115 8.15 -0.55 1.07
CA ALA A 115 8.09 0.90 1.00
C ALA A 115 8.47 1.42 -0.40
N GLU A 116 9.39 0.76 -1.10
CA GLU A 116 9.76 1.09 -2.48
C GLU A 116 8.61 0.86 -3.47
N ILE A 117 7.82 -0.21 -3.31
CA ILE A 117 6.62 -0.44 -4.13
C ILE A 117 5.60 0.68 -3.86
N GLN A 118 5.42 1.08 -2.60
CA GLN A 118 4.55 2.21 -2.24
C GLN A 118 5.04 3.52 -2.86
N LEU A 119 6.35 3.78 -2.85
CA LEU A 119 6.93 4.95 -3.50
C LEU A 119 6.70 4.91 -5.02
N ALA A 120 6.86 3.76 -5.66
CA ALA A 120 6.62 3.60 -7.09
C ALA A 120 5.16 3.88 -7.48
N ASP A 121 4.21 3.47 -6.64
CA ASP A 121 2.79 3.77 -6.79
C ASP A 121 2.53 5.28 -6.75
N LEU A 122 3.02 5.96 -5.72
CA LEU A 122 2.89 7.41 -5.56
C LEU A 122 3.58 8.17 -6.70
N LYS A 123 4.79 7.76 -7.07
CA LYS A 123 5.54 8.34 -8.20
C LYS A 123 4.77 8.18 -9.51
N HIS A 124 3.91 7.18 -9.69
CA HIS A 124 3.14 7.05 -10.94
C HIS A 124 2.28 8.29 -11.22
N PHE A 125 1.75 8.92 -10.18
CA PHE A 125 0.89 10.12 -10.30
C PHE A 125 1.70 11.41 -10.47
N ILE A 126 2.94 11.44 -9.99
CA ILE A 126 3.83 12.62 -10.02
C ILE A 126 4.73 12.59 -11.27
N ASP A 127 5.42 11.47 -11.48
CA ASP A 127 6.33 11.20 -12.59
C ASP A 127 6.29 9.71 -12.98
N LYS A 128 5.53 9.43 -14.05
CA LYS A 128 5.37 8.08 -14.60
C LYS A 128 6.68 7.44 -15.04
N ALA A 129 7.65 8.20 -15.52
CA ALA A 129 8.94 7.66 -15.96
C ALA A 129 9.75 7.18 -14.76
N ALA A 130 9.81 7.99 -13.70
CA ALA A 130 10.48 7.62 -12.45
C ALA A 130 9.85 6.37 -11.80
N SER A 131 8.51 6.27 -11.79
CA SER A 131 7.79 5.08 -11.33
C SER A 131 8.18 3.81 -12.11
N LYS A 132 8.23 3.89 -13.45
CA LYS A 132 8.62 2.76 -14.30
C LYS A 132 10.05 2.31 -14.06
N GLU A 133 10.99 3.24 -13.96
CA GLU A 133 12.40 2.92 -13.69
C GLU A 133 12.59 2.29 -12.32
N LEU A 134 11.87 2.77 -11.31
CA LEU A 134 11.90 2.20 -9.97
C LEU A 134 11.36 0.75 -9.97
N LEU A 135 10.25 0.49 -10.67
CA LEU A 135 9.67 -0.86 -10.75
C LEU A 135 10.53 -1.86 -11.50
N LYS A 136 11.27 -1.43 -12.53
CA LYS A 136 12.25 -2.29 -13.22
C LYS A 136 13.32 -2.82 -12.27
N LYS A 137 13.67 -2.06 -11.23
CA LYS A 137 14.63 -2.47 -10.19
C LYS A 137 13.99 -3.36 -9.14
N ILE A 138 12.83 -2.97 -8.62
CA ILE A 138 12.16 -3.67 -7.50
C ILE A 138 11.63 -5.05 -7.90
N GLN A 139 11.05 -5.19 -9.10
CA GLN A 139 10.35 -6.42 -9.47
C GLN A 139 11.25 -7.67 -9.42
N PRO A 140 12.45 -7.69 -10.03
CA PRO A 140 13.38 -8.80 -9.89
C PRO A 140 13.74 -9.10 -8.44
N GLU A 141 13.88 -8.07 -7.60
CA GLU A 141 14.22 -8.25 -6.18
C GLU A 141 13.09 -8.92 -5.40
N VAL A 142 11.84 -8.53 -5.64
CA VAL A 142 10.66 -9.20 -5.04
C VAL A 142 10.62 -10.67 -5.45
N TRP A 143 10.91 -10.98 -6.71
CA TRP A 143 10.93 -12.35 -7.23
C TRP A 143 12.08 -13.18 -6.67
N SER A 144 13.11 -12.54 -6.10
CA SER A 144 14.24 -13.19 -5.44
C SER A 144 14.03 -13.47 -3.95
N ILE A 145 12.93 -12.97 -3.35
CA ILE A 145 12.63 -13.22 -1.93
C ILE A 145 12.33 -14.70 -1.73
N VAL A 146 13.09 -15.32 -0.82
CA VAL A 146 13.02 -16.76 -0.53
C VAL A 146 11.83 -17.10 0.37
N ASN A 147 11.53 -16.24 1.35
CA ASN A 147 10.44 -16.49 2.29
C ASN A 147 9.08 -16.29 1.58
N PRO A 148 8.24 -17.32 1.44
CA PRO A 148 6.96 -17.21 0.74
C PRO A 148 5.96 -16.29 1.46
N GLU A 149 6.02 -16.16 2.80
CA GLU A 149 5.15 -15.25 3.56
C GLU A 149 5.43 -13.78 3.20
N GLU A 150 6.72 -13.44 3.04
CA GLU A 150 7.16 -12.09 2.70
C GLU A 150 7.04 -11.81 1.22
N ARG A 151 7.40 -12.77 0.37
CA ARG A 151 7.24 -12.66 -1.08
C ARG A 151 5.78 -12.47 -1.46
N SER A 152 4.86 -13.24 -0.89
CA SER A 152 3.42 -13.09 -1.17
C SER A 152 2.90 -11.71 -0.76
N ARG A 153 3.34 -11.16 0.39
CA ARG A 153 3.01 -9.80 0.83
C ARG A 153 3.40 -8.76 -0.22
N LEU A 154 4.62 -8.84 -0.75
CA LEU A 154 5.14 -7.92 -1.76
C LEU A 154 4.46 -8.11 -3.13
N LEU A 155 4.22 -9.36 -3.55
CA LEU A 155 3.56 -9.67 -4.80
C LEU A 155 2.11 -9.16 -4.83
N ILE A 156 1.34 -9.31 -3.74
CA ILE A 156 -0.01 -8.74 -3.64
C ILE A 156 0.02 -7.22 -3.88
N ARG A 157 1.01 -6.52 -3.31
CA ARG A 157 1.16 -5.07 -3.52
C ARG A 157 1.51 -4.73 -4.97
N LEU A 158 2.35 -5.54 -5.63
CA LEU A 158 2.64 -5.39 -7.06
C LEU A 158 1.39 -5.61 -7.92
N VAL A 159 0.60 -6.65 -7.65
CA VAL A 159 -0.67 -6.89 -8.36
C VAL A 159 -1.57 -5.66 -8.26
N ALA A 160 -1.66 -5.08 -7.07
CA ALA A 160 -2.53 -3.94 -6.84
C ALA A 160 -2.04 -2.69 -7.59
N LEU A 161 -0.74 -2.43 -7.60
CA LEU A 161 -0.14 -1.36 -8.42
C LEU A 161 -0.41 -1.59 -9.92
N GLU A 162 -0.26 -2.83 -10.40
CA GLU A 162 -0.45 -3.18 -11.80
C GLU A 162 -1.91 -3.03 -12.25
N LEU A 163 -2.87 -3.40 -11.39
CA LEU A 163 -4.31 -3.29 -11.67
C LEU A 163 -4.86 -1.88 -11.45
N GLU A 164 -4.64 -1.30 -10.28
CA GLU A 164 -5.29 -0.06 -9.83
C GLU A 164 -4.63 1.18 -10.43
N THR A 165 -3.30 1.15 -10.56
CA THR A 165 -2.49 2.32 -10.94
C THR A 165 -2.04 2.26 -12.39
N GLN A 166 -1.35 1.18 -12.80
CA GLN A 166 -0.83 1.06 -14.18
C GLN A 166 -1.88 0.61 -15.19
N ARG A 167 -2.89 -0.13 -14.74
CA ARG A 167 -3.87 -0.82 -15.58
C ARG A 167 -3.22 -1.73 -16.63
N ASP A 168 -2.12 -2.38 -16.25
CA ASP A 168 -1.40 -3.35 -17.08
C ASP A 168 -1.92 -4.76 -16.79
N ILE A 169 -2.97 -5.15 -17.52
CA ILE A 169 -3.72 -6.38 -17.25
C ILE A 169 -2.88 -7.64 -17.51
N GLU A 170 -2.10 -7.66 -18.59
CA GLU A 170 -1.29 -8.83 -18.95
C GLU A 170 -0.17 -9.06 -17.93
N LYS A 171 0.46 -7.98 -17.48
CA LYS A 171 1.44 -8.05 -16.40
C LYS A 171 0.80 -8.47 -15.08
N ALA A 172 -0.34 -7.88 -14.73
CA ALA A 172 -1.08 -8.25 -13.53
C ALA A 172 -1.46 -9.74 -13.51
N LYS A 173 -1.95 -10.31 -14.62
CA LYS A 173 -2.27 -11.75 -14.73
C LYS A 173 -1.06 -12.63 -14.37
N LYS A 174 0.12 -12.28 -14.89
CA LYS A 174 1.36 -13.00 -14.57
C LYS A 174 1.71 -12.91 -13.08
N THR A 175 1.64 -11.70 -12.52
CA THR A 175 1.93 -11.48 -11.10
C THR A 175 0.90 -12.17 -10.20
N ILE A 176 -0.38 -12.22 -10.57
CA ILE A 176 -1.45 -12.92 -9.85
C ILE A 176 -1.16 -14.42 -9.76
N GLU A 177 -0.79 -15.04 -10.89
CA GLU A 177 -0.48 -16.47 -10.92
C GLU A 177 0.73 -16.79 -10.03
N GLU A 178 1.80 -16.01 -10.16
CA GLU A 178 2.98 -16.12 -9.31
C GLU A 178 2.64 -15.92 -7.82
N THR A 179 1.72 -15.00 -7.51
CA THR A 179 1.25 -14.74 -6.14
C THR A 179 0.52 -15.96 -5.60
N ARG A 180 -0.39 -16.57 -6.36
CA ARG A 180 -1.12 -17.79 -5.97
C ARG A 180 -0.15 -18.93 -5.67
N GLN A 181 0.78 -19.18 -6.58
CA GLN A 181 1.80 -20.22 -6.40
C GLN A 181 2.65 -19.96 -5.15
N THR A 182 3.07 -18.71 -4.92
CA THR A 182 3.83 -18.34 -3.72
C THR A 182 3.05 -18.58 -2.43
N ILE A 183 1.75 -18.24 -2.42
CA ILE A 183 0.87 -18.45 -1.25
C ILE A 183 0.73 -19.94 -0.93
N GLU A 184 0.69 -20.82 -1.94
CA GLU A 184 0.59 -22.27 -1.73
C GLU A 184 1.80 -22.85 -0.98
N PHE A 185 2.97 -22.24 -1.09
CA PHE A 185 4.18 -22.66 -0.35
C PHE A 185 4.20 -22.19 1.12
N ILE A 186 3.25 -21.38 1.56
CA ILE A 186 3.17 -20.92 2.97
C ILE A 186 2.71 -22.08 3.85
N GLN A 187 3.57 -22.49 4.78
CA GLN A 187 3.29 -23.61 5.70
C GLN A 187 2.27 -23.25 6.78
N LYS A 188 2.24 -21.98 7.24
CA LYS A 188 1.32 -21.55 8.29
C LYS A 188 -0.07 -21.31 7.70
N SER A 189 -1.00 -22.25 7.90
CA SER A 189 -2.38 -22.20 7.38
C SER A 189 -3.06 -20.86 7.60
N ARG A 190 -2.98 -20.30 8.80
CA ARG A 190 -3.56 -18.98 9.11
C ARG A 190 -3.01 -17.85 8.21
N ILE A 191 -1.70 -17.83 7.95
CA ILE A 191 -1.10 -16.80 7.10
C ILE A 191 -1.48 -17.04 5.64
N LYS A 192 -1.48 -18.30 5.20
CA LYS A 192 -1.94 -18.70 3.88
C LYS A 192 -3.37 -18.21 3.62
N ASP A 193 -4.29 -18.48 4.54
CA ASP A 193 -5.70 -18.07 4.43
C ASP A 193 -5.86 -16.55 4.38
N ILE A 194 -5.09 -15.82 5.20
CA ILE A 194 -5.08 -14.35 5.17
C ILE A 194 -4.61 -13.85 3.80
N ARG A 195 -3.47 -14.35 3.31
CA ARG A 195 -2.90 -13.91 2.01
C ARG A 195 -3.81 -14.26 0.83
N MET A 196 -4.42 -15.44 0.84
CA MET A 196 -5.37 -15.83 -0.20
C MET A 196 -6.60 -14.91 -0.19
N LYS A 197 -7.14 -14.62 1.00
CA LYS A 197 -8.28 -13.70 1.15
C LYS A 197 -7.93 -12.28 0.71
N GLU A 198 -6.72 -11.80 1.00
CA GLU A 198 -6.21 -10.52 0.52
C GLU A 198 -6.19 -10.45 -1.00
N LEU A 199 -5.63 -11.48 -1.65
CA LEU A 199 -5.59 -11.59 -3.10
C LEU A 199 -7.00 -11.68 -3.69
N ASP A 200 -7.87 -12.55 -3.17
CA ASP A 200 -9.24 -12.72 -3.66
C ASP A 200 -10.05 -11.43 -3.54
N ASN A 201 -9.91 -10.69 -2.44
CA ASN A 201 -10.56 -9.39 -2.29
C ASN A 201 -10.06 -8.38 -3.34
N LEU A 202 -8.74 -8.32 -3.57
CA LEU A 202 -8.15 -7.44 -4.57
C LEU A 202 -8.68 -7.75 -5.97
N LEU A 203 -8.76 -9.03 -6.33
CA LEU A 203 -9.30 -9.50 -7.61
C LEU A 203 -10.79 -9.23 -7.72
N TYR A 204 -11.56 -9.42 -6.64
CA TYR A 204 -13.00 -9.17 -6.61
C TYR A 204 -13.30 -7.69 -6.88
N VAL A 205 -12.62 -6.77 -6.17
CA VAL A 205 -12.78 -5.32 -6.35
C VAL A 205 -12.40 -4.89 -7.77
N ASN A 206 -11.36 -5.50 -8.33
CA ASN A 206 -10.83 -5.17 -9.65
C ASN A 206 -11.36 -6.06 -10.78
N ASN A 207 -12.39 -6.88 -10.53
CA ASN A 207 -12.93 -7.81 -11.52
C ASN A 207 -13.40 -7.10 -12.79
N HIS A 208 -13.96 -5.90 -12.63
CA HIS A 208 -14.37 -5.05 -13.76
C HIS A 208 -13.21 -4.68 -14.71
N ILE A 209 -11.98 -4.56 -14.19
CA ILE A 209 -10.77 -4.29 -15.00
C ILE A 209 -10.33 -5.58 -15.70
N LEU A 210 -10.33 -6.69 -14.96
CA LEU A 210 -9.92 -8.00 -15.48
C LEU A 210 -10.84 -8.53 -16.60
N CYS A 211 -12.14 -8.23 -16.53
CA CYS A 211 -13.12 -8.63 -17.55
C CYS A 211 -13.10 -7.76 -18.82
N GLN A 212 -12.49 -6.57 -18.79
CA GLN A 212 -12.43 -5.67 -19.96
C GLN A 212 -11.38 -6.09 -21.00
N SER A 213 -10.56 -7.10 -20.72
CA SER A 213 -9.55 -7.63 -21.66
C SER A 213 -10.02 -8.81 -22.53
N LEU A 214 -11.34 -9.00 -22.68
CA LEU A 214 -11.96 -9.99 -23.58
C LEU A 214 -12.76 -9.27 -24.66
#